data_AF-A0AAF0X421-F1
#
_entry.id   AF-A0AAF0X421-F1
#
_cell.length_a   1.000
_cell.length_b   1.000
_cell.length_c   1.000
_cell.angle_alpha   90.00
_cell.angle_beta   90.00
_cell.angle_gamma   90.00
#
_symmetry.space_group_name_H-M   'P 1'
#
loop_
_entity.id
_entity.type
_entity.pdbx_description
1 polymer ?
#
loop_
_entity_poly.entity_id
_entity_poly.type
_entity_poly.pdbx_seq_one_letter_code
_entity_poly.pdbx_strand_id
1 'polypeptide(L)'
;MDLIEARWGELVGEMPLKLFYPAMESHKWRIITGCDLKITSRSYHNGGSWPVLLWLLTAACIKTGQEEIARRAIQVAESRLMKDDWPEYYDGKLGSYVGKQSRKYQTWSIAGYLVAKMMLEEPSHLHRMALQEDKQSTHR
;
A
#
# COMPACT_ATOMS: atom_id res chain seq x y z
N MET A 1 -13.87 5.01 1.87
CA MET A 1 -12.75 4.68 0.96
C MET A 1 -12.65 5.65 -0.21
N ASP A 2 -13.57 6.61 -0.28
CA ASP A 2 -13.80 7.52 -1.40
C ASP A 2 -12.58 8.36 -1.77
N LEU A 3 -11.75 8.74 -0.79
CA LEU A 3 -10.49 9.45 -1.07
C LEU A 3 -9.52 8.60 -1.90
N ILE A 4 -9.36 7.32 -1.59
CA ILE A 4 -8.47 6.42 -2.34
C ILE A 4 -8.97 6.28 -3.78
N GLU A 5 -10.28 6.18 -3.96
CA GLU A 5 -10.91 6.08 -5.27
C GLU A 5 -10.75 7.38 -6.07
N ALA A 6 -11.08 8.53 -5.47
CA ALA A 6 -10.99 9.85 -6.11
C ALA A 6 -9.55 10.27 -6.43
N ARG A 7 -8.57 9.82 -5.63
CA ARG A 7 -7.13 10.15 -5.77
C ARG A 7 -6.29 8.92 -6.15
N TRP A 8 -6.88 7.97 -6.87
CA TRP A 8 -6.22 6.71 -7.23
C TRP A 8 -4.84 6.91 -7.86
N GLY A 9 -4.73 7.81 -8.84
CA GLY A 9 -3.46 8.07 -9.53
C GLY A 9 -2.35 8.64 -8.63
N GLU A 10 -2.72 9.29 -7.53
CA GLU A 10 -1.79 9.89 -6.57
C GLU A 10 -1.38 8.90 -5.46
N LEU A 11 -2.34 8.12 -4.96
CA LEU A 11 -2.16 7.26 -3.78
C LEU A 11 -1.81 5.80 -4.13
N VAL A 12 -2.25 5.32 -5.29
CA VAL A 12 -1.98 3.95 -5.79
C VAL A 12 -1.11 4.00 -7.04
N GLY A 13 -1.53 4.75 -8.06
CA GLY A 13 -0.84 4.81 -9.35
C GLY A 13 -0.78 3.42 -10.02
N GLU A 14 0.42 3.02 -10.40
CA GLU A 14 0.75 1.75 -11.06
C GLU A 14 1.31 0.70 -10.09
N MET A 15 1.44 1.02 -8.79
CA MET A 15 1.83 0.07 -7.77
C MET A 15 1.25 0.46 -6.40
N PRO A 16 0.33 -0.32 -5.83
CA PRO A 16 -0.18 -0.07 -4.49
C PRO A 16 0.92 -0.33 -3.44
N LEU A 17 0.95 0.40 -2.32
CA LEU A 17 0.31 1.67 -2.00
C LEU A 17 1.40 2.69 -1.68
N LYS A 18 1.18 3.98 -1.93
CA LYS A 18 2.09 5.00 -1.42
C LYS A 18 2.18 4.91 0.10
N LEU A 19 3.40 4.79 0.63
CA LEU A 19 3.61 4.84 2.08
C LEU A 19 3.23 6.20 2.66
N PHE A 20 3.42 7.24 1.85
CA PHE A 20 3.19 8.63 2.24
C PHE A 20 2.94 9.49 1.00
N TYR A 21 2.10 10.52 1.13
CA TYR A 21 1.82 11.48 0.05
C TYR A 21 1.51 12.88 0.64
N PRO A 22 1.96 13.98 0.00
CA PRO A 22 2.92 14.04 -1.10
C PRO A 22 4.37 13.97 -0.62
N ALA A 23 5.29 13.56 -1.49
CA ALA A 23 6.71 13.55 -1.17
C ALA A 23 7.23 14.95 -0.77
N MET A 24 8.15 14.98 0.19
CA MET A 24 8.90 16.17 0.56
C MET A 24 9.94 16.49 -0.52
N GLU A 25 10.02 17.77 -0.89
CA GLU A 25 10.93 18.28 -1.91
C GLU A 25 11.74 19.49 -1.39
N SER A 26 12.83 19.82 -2.09
CA SER A 26 13.69 20.99 -1.87
C SER A 26 14.05 21.26 -0.40
N HIS A 27 13.68 22.42 0.16
CA HIS A 27 14.04 22.81 1.52
C HIS A 27 13.41 21.92 2.57
N LYS A 28 12.15 21.51 2.38
CA LYS A 28 11.46 20.63 3.34
C LYS A 28 12.15 19.27 3.43
N TRP A 29 12.57 18.71 2.29
CA TRP A 29 13.36 17.49 2.28
C TRP A 29 14.68 17.68 3.06
N ARG A 30 15.48 18.70 2.71
CA ARG A 30 16.78 18.96 3.37
C ARG A 30 16.66 19.09 4.88
N ILE A 31 15.65 19.83 5.36
CA ILE A 31 15.45 20.10 6.78
C ILE A 31 14.92 18.86 7.51
N ILE A 32 13.87 18.21 6.99
CA ILE A 32 13.18 17.13 7.70
C ILE A 32 13.97 15.81 7.64
N THR A 33 14.61 15.52 6.51
CA THR A 33 15.32 14.24 6.33
C THR A 33 16.81 14.33 6.65
N GLY A 34 17.34 15.52 6.92
CA GLY A 34 18.79 15.71 7.10
C GLY A 34 19.60 15.39 5.85
N CYS A 35 19.02 15.62 4.67
CA CYS A 35 19.62 15.29 3.37
C CYS A 35 19.90 13.78 3.14
N ASP A 36 19.10 12.88 3.75
CA ASP A 36 19.25 11.42 3.58
C ASP A 36 19.06 10.95 2.12
N LEU A 37 20.14 10.48 1.51
CA LEU A 37 20.23 10.05 0.10
C LEU A 37 19.40 8.80 -0.24
N LYS A 38 18.93 8.04 0.75
CA LYS A 38 17.99 6.93 0.56
C LYS A 38 16.54 7.42 0.49
N ILE A 39 16.25 8.59 1.06
CA ILE A 39 14.89 9.14 1.21
C ILE A 39 14.65 10.25 0.16
N THR A 40 15.19 10.10 -1.05
CA THR A 40 15.02 11.08 -2.14
C THR A 40 13.54 11.24 -2.56
N SER A 41 13.21 12.30 -3.32
CA SER A 41 11.81 12.55 -3.72
C SER A 41 11.18 11.33 -4.40
N ARG A 42 10.03 10.92 -3.89
CA ARG A 42 9.21 9.79 -4.39
C ARG A 42 9.96 8.46 -4.35
N SER A 43 10.81 8.29 -3.34
CA SER A 43 11.60 7.08 -3.13
C SER A 43 11.50 6.60 -1.69
N TYR A 44 11.58 5.28 -1.51
CA TYR A 44 11.64 4.62 -0.20
C TYR A 44 10.56 5.18 0.75
N HIS A 45 10.94 5.79 1.87
CA HIS A 45 9.99 6.36 2.83
C HIS A 45 9.36 7.69 2.38
N ASN A 46 9.98 8.43 1.46
CA ASN A 46 9.50 9.73 0.99
C ASN A 46 8.63 9.60 -0.26
N GLY A 47 7.51 8.88 -0.11
CA GLY A 47 6.52 8.69 -1.18
C GLY A 47 6.82 7.56 -2.16
N GLY A 48 7.63 6.57 -1.74
CA GLY A 48 7.69 5.29 -2.43
C GLY A 48 6.38 4.51 -2.32
N SER A 49 6.13 3.64 -3.30
CA SER A 49 5.05 2.65 -3.28
C SER A 49 5.55 1.35 -2.65
N TRP A 50 4.79 0.80 -1.69
CA TRP A 50 5.17 -0.36 -0.90
C TRP A 50 4.16 -1.49 -1.07
N PRO A 51 4.52 -2.59 -1.78
CA PRO A 51 3.61 -3.71 -2.02
C PRO A 51 3.09 -4.38 -0.74
N VAL A 52 3.89 -4.38 0.32
CA VAL A 52 3.48 -4.91 1.63
C VAL A 52 2.21 -4.23 2.17
N LEU A 53 1.91 -3.00 1.81
CA LEU A 53 0.71 -2.30 2.29
C LEU A 53 -0.60 -2.81 1.65
N LEU A 54 -0.52 -3.67 0.63
CA LEU A 54 -1.67 -4.20 -0.08
C LEU A 54 -2.62 -4.98 0.84
N TRP A 55 -2.10 -5.74 1.82
CA TRP A 55 -2.97 -6.47 2.74
C TRP A 55 -3.72 -5.53 3.69
N LEU A 56 -3.09 -4.45 4.16
CA LEU A 56 -3.76 -3.45 5.00
C LEU A 56 -4.88 -2.75 4.23
N LEU A 57 -4.61 -2.35 2.99
CA LEU A 57 -5.64 -1.78 2.11
C LEU A 57 -6.80 -2.75 1.94
N THR A 58 -6.49 -4.02 1.68
CA THR A 58 -7.50 -5.07 1.48
C THR A 58 -8.36 -5.28 2.73
N ALA A 59 -7.74 -5.38 3.90
CA ALA A 59 -8.46 -5.50 5.17
C ALA A 59 -9.40 -4.30 5.41
N ALA A 60 -8.94 -3.08 5.15
CA ALA A 60 -9.75 -1.88 5.25
C ALA A 60 -10.90 -1.86 4.22
N CYS A 61 -10.66 -2.30 2.99
CA CYS A 61 -11.69 -2.43 1.95
C CYS A 61 -12.79 -3.39 2.39
N ILE A 62 -12.44 -4.59 2.86
CA ILE A 62 -13.43 -5.57 3.35
C ILE A 62 -14.20 -5.01 4.54
N LYS A 63 -13.50 -4.42 5.52
CA LYS A 63 -14.13 -3.83 6.72
C LYS A 63 -15.14 -2.72 6.37
N THR A 64 -14.91 -2.00 5.28
CA THR A 64 -15.77 -0.89 4.83
C THR A 64 -16.75 -1.29 3.72
N GLY A 65 -16.81 -2.57 3.34
CA GLY A 65 -17.69 -3.08 2.28
C GLY A 65 -17.29 -2.64 0.86
N GLN A 66 -16.06 -2.18 0.66
CA GLN A 66 -15.54 -1.61 -0.59
C GLN A 66 -14.52 -2.54 -1.27
N GLU A 67 -14.86 -3.82 -1.43
CA GLU A 67 -13.95 -4.86 -1.92
C GLU A 67 -13.41 -4.62 -3.34
N GLU A 68 -14.16 -3.94 -4.21
CA GLU A 68 -13.75 -3.65 -5.60
C GLU A 68 -12.45 -2.84 -5.66
N ILE A 69 -12.23 -1.95 -4.69
CA ILE A 69 -10.98 -1.18 -4.56
C ILE A 69 -9.79 -2.13 -4.30
N ALA A 70 -9.98 -3.15 -3.45
CA ALA A 70 -8.95 -4.15 -3.19
C ALA A 70 -8.70 -5.05 -4.39
N ARG A 71 -9.76 -5.51 -5.08
CA ARG A 71 -9.64 -6.31 -6.32
C ARG A 71 -8.83 -5.56 -7.37
N ARG A 72 -9.14 -4.28 -7.59
CA ARG A 72 -8.39 -3.41 -8.51
C ARG A 72 -6.93 -3.24 -8.09
N ALA A 73 -6.66 -3.02 -6.80
CA ALA A 73 -5.29 -2.85 -6.30
C ALA A 73 -4.45 -4.13 -6.50
N ILE A 74 -5.04 -5.30 -6.24
CA ILE A 74 -4.38 -6.60 -6.47
C ILE A 74 -4.08 -6.79 -7.97
N GLN A 75 -5.02 -6.50 -8.87
CA GLN A 75 -4.78 -6.58 -10.32
C GLN A 75 -3.61 -5.69 -10.77
N VAL A 76 -3.51 -4.46 -10.24
CA VAL A 76 -2.38 -3.57 -10.50
C VAL A 76 -1.07 -4.20 -10.02
N ALA A 77 -1.03 -4.77 -8.82
CA ALA A 77 0.15 -5.42 -8.28
C ALA A 77 0.56 -6.67 -9.08
N GLU A 78 -0.40 -7.54 -9.44
CA GLU A 78 -0.20 -8.77 -10.20
C GLU A 78 0.38 -8.53 -11.60
N SER A 79 0.10 -7.36 -12.19
CA SER A 79 0.61 -7.00 -13.51
C SER A 79 2.15 -7.02 -13.60
N ARG A 80 2.84 -6.81 -12.46
CA ARG A 80 4.28 -6.57 -12.40
C ARG A 80 5.05 -7.24 -11.26
N LEU A 81 4.47 -7.50 -10.08
CA LEU A 81 5.23 -7.98 -8.91
C LEU A 81 6.10 -9.22 -9.21
N MET A 82 5.52 -10.21 -9.88
CA MET A 82 6.25 -11.42 -10.27
C MET A 82 7.34 -11.15 -11.30
N LYS A 83 7.06 -10.28 -12.29
CA LYS A 83 8.02 -9.93 -13.37
C LYS A 83 9.22 -9.14 -12.83
N ASP A 84 9.01 -8.36 -11.79
CA ASP A 84 10.02 -7.51 -11.16
C ASP A 84 10.76 -8.23 -10.00
N ASP A 85 10.59 -9.56 -9.85
CA ASP A 85 11.20 -10.38 -8.80
C ASP A 85 10.86 -9.94 -7.36
N TRP A 86 9.60 -9.59 -7.11
CA TRP A 86 9.07 -9.23 -5.79
C TRP A 86 9.90 -8.16 -5.04
N PRO A 87 9.96 -6.92 -5.56
CA PRO A 87 10.71 -5.84 -4.93
C PRO A 87 10.20 -5.47 -3.53
N GLU A 88 11.10 -4.99 -2.67
CA GLU A 88 10.80 -4.34 -1.40
C GLU A 88 9.93 -3.08 -1.56
N TYR A 89 10.23 -2.22 -2.52
CA TYR A 89 9.48 -0.99 -2.80
C TYR A 89 9.69 -0.50 -4.24
N TYR A 90 8.87 0.47 -4.65
CA TYR A 90 8.88 1.11 -5.96
C TYR A 90 8.98 2.64 -5.83
N ASP A 91 9.68 3.25 -6.77
CA ASP A 91 9.94 4.68 -6.84
C ASP A 91 9.14 5.36 -7.94
N GLY A 92 9.06 6.68 -7.85
CA GLY A 92 8.44 7.55 -8.84
C GLY A 92 6.99 7.91 -8.51
N LYS A 93 6.47 8.91 -9.23
CA LYS A 93 5.15 9.50 -8.95
C LYS A 93 4.03 8.45 -8.97
N LEU A 94 4.06 7.55 -9.95
CA LEU A 94 3.08 6.46 -10.09
C LEU A 94 3.57 5.13 -9.49
N GLY A 95 4.82 5.04 -8.99
CA GLY A 95 5.41 3.76 -8.59
C GLY A 95 5.87 2.91 -9.78
N SER A 96 6.18 3.53 -10.92
CA SER A 96 6.52 2.83 -12.16
C SER A 96 7.92 2.20 -12.18
N TYR A 97 8.81 2.59 -11.27
CA TYR A 97 10.20 2.13 -11.24
C TYR A 97 10.44 1.23 -10.03
N VAL A 98 11.19 0.15 -10.20
CA VAL A 98 11.71 -0.61 -9.05
C VAL A 98 12.56 0.32 -8.19
N GLY A 99 12.39 0.24 -6.87
CA GLY A 99 13.01 1.17 -5.94
C GLY A 99 14.54 1.21 -6.07
N LYS A 100 15.11 2.41 -5.96
CA LYS A 100 16.55 2.69 -6.21
C LYS A 100 17.51 1.74 -5.48
N GLN A 101 17.14 1.33 -4.27
CA GLN A 101 17.88 0.36 -3.46
C GLN A 101 16.97 -0.77 -2.98
N SER A 102 15.97 -1.13 -3.79
CA SER A 102 15.01 -2.18 -3.44
C SER A 102 15.66 -3.55 -3.52
N ARG A 103 15.46 -4.36 -2.46
CA ARG A 103 15.83 -5.77 -2.49
C ARG A 103 14.79 -6.57 -3.29
N LYS A 104 15.23 -7.63 -3.95
CA LYS A 104 14.37 -8.62 -4.61
C LYS A 104 13.94 -9.70 -3.62
N TYR A 105 12.86 -10.40 -3.95
CA TYR A 105 12.29 -11.49 -3.15
C TYR A 105 12.03 -11.10 -1.71
N GLN A 106 11.58 -9.86 -1.52
CA GLN A 106 11.35 -9.34 -0.19
C GLN A 106 10.14 -10.04 0.44
N THR A 107 10.36 -10.74 1.55
CA THR A 107 9.39 -11.66 2.15
C THR A 107 8.03 -11.01 2.42
N TRP A 108 8.00 -9.79 2.94
CA TRP A 108 6.76 -9.10 3.26
C TRP A 108 5.98 -8.59 2.04
N SER A 109 6.64 -8.43 0.88
CA SER A 109 5.98 -8.03 -0.37
C SER A 109 5.20 -9.23 -0.91
N ILE A 110 5.82 -10.41 -0.84
CA ILE A 110 5.19 -11.69 -1.18
C ILE A 110 4.05 -11.98 -0.20
N ALA A 111 4.34 -11.94 1.11
CA ALA A 111 3.36 -12.26 2.14
C ALA A 111 2.16 -11.29 2.13
N GLY A 112 2.40 -9.98 1.97
CA GLY A 112 1.33 -9.00 1.88
C GLY A 112 0.41 -9.23 0.69
N TYR A 113 0.96 -9.61 -0.46
CA TYR A 113 0.15 -10.02 -1.61
C TYR A 113 -0.69 -11.28 -1.32
N LEU A 114 -0.07 -12.34 -0.77
CA LEU A 114 -0.79 -13.58 -0.45
C LEU A 114 -1.91 -13.36 0.57
N VAL A 115 -1.65 -12.60 1.64
CA VAL A 115 -2.65 -12.28 2.66
C VAL A 115 -3.80 -11.48 2.05
N ALA A 116 -3.52 -10.50 1.18
CA ALA A 116 -4.56 -9.76 0.46
C ALA A 116 -5.47 -10.69 -0.36
N LYS A 117 -4.88 -11.62 -1.12
CA LYS A 117 -5.63 -12.62 -1.90
C LYS A 117 -6.50 -13.51 -1.01
N MET A 118 -5.91 -14.08 0.05
CA MET A 118 -6.63 -14.96 0.98
C MET A 118 -7.79 -14.25 1.69
N MET A 119 -7.64 -12.98 2.05
CA MET A 119 -8.74 -12.21 2.68
C MET A 119 -9.91 -11.94 1.72
N LEU A 120 -9.66 -11.75 0.42
CA LEU A 120 -10.75 -11.59 -0.55
C LEU A 120 -11.44 -12.91 -0.92
N GLU A 121 -10.71 -14.02 -0.83
CA GLU A 121 -11.27 -15.36 -1.03
C GLU A 121 -12.11 -15.79 0.17
N GLU A 122 -11.66 -15.48 1.38
CA GLU A 122 -12.39 -15.76 2.62
C GLU A 122 -12.44 -14.53 3.55
N PRO A 123 -13.44 -13.63 3.39
CA PRO A 123 -13.58 -12.42 4.20
C PRO A 123 -13.70 -12.67 5.71
N SER A 124 -14.06 -13.90 6.12
CA SER A 124 -14.09 -14.34 7.53
C SER A 124 -12.75 -14.13 8.24
N HIS A 125 -11.63 -14.18 7.48
CA HIS A 125 -10.28 -14.00 8.01
C HIS A 125 -10.04 -12.61 8.60
N LEU A 126 -10.81 -11.61 8.17
CA LEU A 126 -10.75 -10.26 8.72
C LEU A 126 -11.01 -10.24 10.24
N HIS A 127 -11.85 -11.13 10.76
CA HIS A 127 -12.16 -11.22 12.19
C HIS A 127 -10.92 -11.52 13.06
N ARG A 128 -9.86 -12.10 12.48
CA ARG A 128 -8.61 -12.35 13.19
C ARG A 128 -7.76 -11.08 13.39
N MET A 129 -8.04 -10.03 12.62
CA MET A 129 -7.21 -8.82 12.54
C MET A 129 -7.97 -7.54 12.88
N ALA A 130 -9.31 -7.55 12.81
CA ALA A 130 -10.13 -6.39 13.08
C ALA A 130 -11.11 -6.65 14.23
N LEU A 131 -11.16 -5.70 15.17
CA LEU A 131 -12.24 -5.63 16.14
C LEU A 131 -13.54 -5.21 15.45
N GLN A 132 -14.64 -5.86 15.85
CA GLN A 132 -15.98 -5.39 15.55
C GLN A 132 -16.30 -4.17 16.42
N GLU A 133 -17.20 -3.31 15.95
CA GLU A 133 -17.74 -2.26 16.81
C GLU A 133 -18.53 -2.93 17.94
N ASP A 134 -18.29 -2.51 19.18
CA ASP A 134 -19.15 -2.91 20.28
C ASP A 134 -20.57 -2.50 19.93
N LYS A 135 -21.50 -3.46 19.94
CA LYS A 135 -22.92 -3.14 19.92
C LYS A 135 -23.14 -2.21 21.10
N GLN A 136 -23.39 -0.93 20.84
CA GLN A 136 -23.83 -0.02 21.89
C GLN A 136 -24.94 -0.73 22.65
N SER A 137 -24.70 -1.03 23.93
CA SER A 137 -25.74 -1.52 24.81
C SER A 137 -26.77 -0.40 24.86
N THR A 138 -27.83 -0.55 24.05
CA THR A 138 -29.06 0.23 24.22
C THR A 138 -29.67 -0.20 25.54
N HIS A 139 -29.13 0.32 26.64
CA HIS A 139 -29.85 0.49 27.88
C HIS A 139 -30.76 1.70 27.68
N ARG A 140 -31.94 1.45 27.13
CA ARG A 140 -33.12 2.27 27.34
C ARG A 140 -34.16 1.41 28.05
#